data_AF-A0A961FX60-F1
#
_entry.id   AF-A0A961FX60-F1
#
_cell.length_a   1.000
_cell.length_b   1.000
_cell.length_c   1.000
_cell.angle_alpha   90.00
_cell.angle_beta   90.00
_cell.angle_gamma   90.00
#
_symmetry.space_group_name_H-M   'P 1'
#
loop_
_entity.id
_entity.type
_entity.pdbx_description
1 polymer ?
#
loop_
_entity_poly.entity_id
_entity_poly.type
_entity_poly.pdbx_seq_one_letter_code
_entity_poly.pdbx_strand_id
1 'polypeptide(L)'
;MTTGDGGILCVDTKQAWRSGDEGATWSSTPLFRESEKFAVSNERALLRTRKGVVIAAWMNMAEKNAPAWNLWGGSKEVFDQFILPTYVCRSRDDGKTWEAPIKLNQPWCGCIHSMIETRSGRIVLVGQEIIYPGWRHATVMFVSDDEG
;
A
#
# COMPACT_ATOMS: atom_id res chain seq x y z
N MET A 1 1.27 -14.11 -2.40
CA MET A 1 1.69 -14.44 -1.02
C MET A 1 1.05 -15.74 -0.60
N THR A 2 1.66 -16.51 0.29
CA THR A 2 1.06 -17.73 0.86
C THR A 2 0.23 -17.44 2.12
N THR A 3 -0.99 -17.97 2.21
CA THR A 3 -1.87 -17.89 3.40
C THR A 3 -1.55 -18.97 4.43
N GLY A 4 -2.12 -18.88 5.64
CA GLY A 4 -1.83 -19.83 6.73
C GLY A 4 -2.21 -21.27 6.44
N ASP A 5 -3.17 -21.48 5.55
CA ASP A 5 -3.63 -22.79 5.08
C ASP A 5 -2.98 -23.22 3.76
N GLY A 6 -1.89 -22.57 3.34
CA GLY A 6 -1.12 -22.93 2.14
C GLY A 6 -1.68 -22.39 0.82
N GLY A 7 -2.80 -21.66 0.84
CA GLY A 7 -3.36 -20.99 -0.32
C GLY A 7 -2.53 -19.79 -0.81
N ILE A 8 -2.98 -19.18 -1.91
CA ILE A 8 -2.37 -17.99 -2.51
C ILE A 8 -3.30 -16.80 -2.32
N LEU A 9 -2.74 -15.68 -1.85
CA LEU A 9 -3.38 -14.38 -1.78
C LEU A 9 -2.66 -13.36 -2.67
N CYS A 10 -3.45 -12.65 -3.47
CA CYS A 10 -3.05 -11.52 -4.30
C CYS A 10 -4.05 -10.37 -4.09
N VAL A 11 -3.66 -9.17 -4.49
CA VAL A 11 -4.55 -8.00 -4.50
C VAL A 11 -4.48 -7.31 -5.87
N ASP A 12 -5.61 -6.82 -6.35
CA ASP A 12 -5.72 -5.93 -7.51
C ASP A 12 -6.12 -4.51 -7.07
N THR A 13 -6.61 -3.69 -8.01
CA THR A 13 -7.08 -2.32 -7.78
C THR A 13 -8.10 -2.18 -6.63
N LYS A 14 -8.97 -3.16 -6.40
CA LYS A 14 -10.11 -3.09 -5.48
C LYS A 14 -10.40 -4.38 -4.69
N GLN A 15 -9.85 -5.51 -5.13
CA GLN A 15 -10.19 -6.84 -4.65
C GLN A 15 -8.96 -7.57 -4.11
N ALA A 16 -9.18 -8.38 -3.08
CA ALA A 16 -8.29 -9.46 -2.71
C ALA A 16 -8.73 -10.73 -3.46
N TRP A 17 -7.76 -11.45 -4.00
CA TRP A 17 -7.96 -12.66 -4.77
C TRP A 17 -7.29 -13.82 -4.06
N ARG A 18 -8.06 -14.89 -3.86
CA ARG A 18 -7.61 -16.06 -3.13
C ARG A 18 -7.78 -17.33 -3.96
N SER A 19 -6.76 -18.16 -3.95
CA SER A 19 -6.77 -19.51 -4.52
C SER A 19 -6.39 -20.54 -3.45
N GLY A 20 -7.10 -21.67 -3.42
CA GLY A 20 -6.77 -22.83 -2.58
C GLY A 20 -6.20 -24.01 -3.37
N ASP A 21 -5.97 -23.82 -4.67
CA ASP A 21 -5.64 -24.85 -5.66
C ASP A 21 -4.48 -24.39 -6.56
N GLU A 22 -3.45 -23.80 -5.93
CA GLU A 22 -2.21 -23.40 -6.60
C GLU A 22 -2.40 -22.42 -7.77
N GLY A 23 -3.46 -21.63 -7.74
CA GLY A 23 -3.77 -20.60 -8.73
C GLY A 23 -4.64 -21.08 -9.89
N ALA A 24 -5.19 -22.31 -9.84
CA ALA A 24 -6.08 -22.81 -10.87
C ALA A 24 -7.45 -22.12 -10.85
N THR A 25 -8.02 -21.89 -9.66
CA THR A 25 -9.27 -21.14 -9.48
C THR A 25 -9.11 -20.03 -8.44
N TRP A 26 -9.94 -19.00 -8.58
CA TRP A 26 -9.85 -17.79 -7.77
C TRP A 26 -11.22 -17.34 -7.28
N SER A 27 -11.28 -16.96 -6.01
CA SER A 27 -12.40 -16.24 -5.41
C SER A 27 -11.95 -14.84 -5.00
N SER A 28 -12.82 -13.84 -5.13
CA SER A 28 -12.51 -12.47 -4.74
C SER A 28 -13.32 -11.98 -3.54
N THR A 29 -12.72 -11.09 -2.76
CA THR A 29 -13.36 -10.32 -1.68
C THR A 29 -12.99 -8.84 -1.82
N PRO A 30 -13.92 -7.91 -1.53
CA PRO A 30 -13.60 -6.48 -1.55
C PRO A 30 -12.50 -6.13 -0.53
N LEU A 31 -11.51 -5.35 -0.96
CA LEU A 31 -10.51 -4.75 -0.06
C LEU A 31 -11.09 -3.63 0.79
N PHE A 32 -12.12 -2.95 0.26
CA PHE A 32 -12.63 -1.70 0.82
C PHE A 32 -14.15 -1.76 0.94
N ARG A 33 -14.67 -1.29 2.07
CA ARG A 33 -16.10 -1.01 2.21
C ARG A 33 -16.51 0.20 1.36
N GLU A 34 -15.68 1.23 1.34
CA GLU A 34 -15.87 2.48 0.58
C GLU A 34 -15.04 2.44 -0.71
N SER A 35 -15.44 1.57 -1.63
CA SER A 35 -14.66 1.22 -2.84
C SER A 35 -14.32 2.41 -3.74
N GLU A 36 -15.13 3.46 -3.73
CA GLU A 36 -14.95 4.69 -4.51
C GLU A 36 -13.79 5.55 -4.01
N LYS A 37 -13.44 5.46 -2.72
CA LYS A 37 -12.38 6.27 -2.10
C LYS A 37 -10.97 5.72 -2.33
N PHE A 38 -10.83 4.46 -2.71
CA PHE A 38 -9.54 3.77 -2.72
C PHE A 38 -9.30 2.98 -3.99
N ALA A 39 -8.16 3.18 -4.65
CA ALA A 39 -7.73 2.38 -5.78
C ALA A 39 -6.24 2.02 -5.61
N VAL A 40 -5.95 0.72 -5.53
CA VAL A 40 -4.60 0.19 -5.34
C VAL A 40 -3.76 0.40 -6.60
N SER A 41 -2.55 0.94 -6.43
CA SER A 41 -1.55 1.09 -7.50
C SER A 41 -0.93 -0.24 -7.94
N ASN A 42 -0.30 -0.24 -9.13
CA ASN A 42 0.46 -1.40 -9.60
C ASN A 42 1.65 -1.72 -8.69
N GLU A 43 2.38 -0.69 -8.31
CA GLU A 43 3.42 -0.75 -7.28
C GLU A 43 2.75 -0.85 -5.91
N ARG A 44 2.89 -2.01 -5.27
CA ARG A 44 2.26 -2.33 -3.99
C ARG A 44 3.06 -3.42 -3.28
N ALA A 45 2.92 -3.48 -1.97
CA ALA A 45 3.51 -4.53 -1.15
C ALA A 45 2.41 -5.29 -0.40
N LEU A 46 2.63 -6.59 -0.22
CA LEU A 46 1.76 -7.47 0.54
C LEU A 46 2.64 -8.33 1.45
N LEU A 47 2.44 -8.26 2.77
CA LEU A 47 3.18 -9.03 3.76
C LEU A 47 2.24 -9.81 4.69
N ARG A 48 2.54 -11.09 4.93
CA ARG A 48 1.89 -11.88 5.97
C ARG A 48 2.90 -12.01 7.09
N THR A 49 2.57 -11.44 8.24
CA THR A 49 3.40 -11.55 9.43
C THR A 49 3.44 -12.99 9.93
N ARG A 50 4.44 -13.33 10.74
CA ARG A 50 4.56 -14.64 11.38
C ARG A 50 3.37 -14.97 12.28
N LYS A 51 2.67 -13.94 12.78
CA LYS A 51 1.44 -14.08 13.58
C LYS A 51 0.17 -14.20 12.73
N GLY A 52 0.28 -14.14 11.40
CA GLY A 52 -0.84 -14.36 10.48
C GLY A 52 -1.62 -13.10 10.08
N VAL A 53 -1.22 -11.91 10.54
CA VAL A 53 -1.77 -10.65 10.03
C VAL A 53 -1.25 -10.40 8.62
N VAL A 54 -2.14 -10.13 7.68
CA VAL A 54 -1.79 -9.69 6.32
C VAL A 54 -1.87 -8.18 6.24
N ILE A 55 -0.85 -7.54 5.66
CA ILE A 55 -0.77 -6.09 5.47
C ILE A 55 -0.62 -5.82 3.97
N ALA A 56 -1.47 -4.94 3.43
CA ALA A 56 -1.34 -4.39 2.08
C ALA A 56 -0.90 -2.93 2.16
N ALA A 57 0.05 -2.52 1.32
CA ALA A 57 0.47 -1.13 1.17
C ALA A 57 0.47 -0.71 -0.31
N TRP A 58 -0.04 0.48 -0.60
CA TRP A 58 -0.19 0.99 -1.96
C TRP A 58 -0.23 2.51 -1.99
N MET A 59 -0.07 3.08 -3.19
CA MET A 59 -0.42 4.48 -3.46
C MET A 59 -1.89 4.56 -3.88
N ASN A 60 -2.69 5.40 -3.22
CA ASN A 60 -4.11 5.53 -3.52
C ASN A 60 -4.34 6.32 -4.81
N MET A 61 -4.57 5.60 -5.90
CA MET A 61 -4.82 6.18 -7.22
C MET A 61 -6.12 6.99 -7.30
N ALA A 62 -7.06 6.78 -6.39
CA ALA A 62 -8.30 7.55 -6.33
C ALA A 62 -8.09 8.99 -5.83
N GLU A 63 -7.02 9.25 -5.08
CA GLU A 63 -6.64 10.58 -4.59
C GLU A 63 -5.54 11.22 -5.45
N LYS A 64 -5.12 10.57 -6.54
CA LYS A 64 -4.02 11.05 -7.37
C LYS A 64 -4.36 12.43 -7.95
N ASN A 65 -3.54 13.42 -7.63
CA ASN A 65 -3.49 14.70 -8.32
C ASN A 65 -2.09 14.92 -8.90
N ALA A 66 -2.02 15.09 -10.21
CA ALA A 66 -0.79 15.26 -10.97
C ALA A 66 -0.96 16.45 -11.92
N PRO A 67 -0.59 17.67 -11.49
CA PRO A 67 -0.53 18.81 -12.39
C PRO A 67 0.38 18.54 -13.59
N ALA A 68 0.45 19.48 -14.52
CA ALA A 68 1.37 19.35 -15.64
C ALA A 68 2.83 19.21 -15.15
N TRP A 69 3.53 18.18 -15.64
CA TRP A 69 4.89 17.82 -15.19
C TRP A 69 5.94 18.91 -15.43
N ASN A 70 5.70 19.83 -16.35
CA ASN A 70 6.56 21.01 -16.53
C ASN A 70 6.50 22.00 -15.34
N LEU A 71 5.56 21.84 -14.41
CA LEU A 71 5.47 22.60 -13.16
C LEU A 71 6.32 21.98 -12.04
N TRP A 72 6.93 20.81 -12.27
CA TRP A 72 7.82 20.18 -11.30
C TRP A 72 8.97 21.10 -10.90
N GLY A 73 9.28 21.17 -9.60
CA GLY A 73 10.30 22.09 -9.08
C GLY A 73 9.77 23.51 -8.81
N GLY A 74 8.47 23.74 -8.99
CA GLY A 74 7.82 25.03 -8.79
C GLY A 74 7.68 25.48 -7.32
N SER A 75 6.77 26.43 -7.11
CA SER A 75 6.49 27.00 -5.79
C SER A 75 5.86 25.99 -4.81
N LYS A 76 5.71 26.38 -3.55
CA LYS A 76 5.06 25.54 -2.53
C LYS A 76 3.60 25.22 -2.91
N GLU A 77 2.89 26.19 -3.49
CA GLU A 77 1.50 26.04 -3.93
C GLU A 77 1.38 25.04 -5.08
N VAL A 78 2.39 24.99 -5.96
CA VAL A 78 2.48 23.96 -6.99
C VAL A 78 2.80 22.61 -6.36
N PHE A 79 3.78 22.53 -5.47
CA PHE A 79 4.15 21.30 -4.75
C PHE A 79 2.95 20.64 -4.04
N ASP A 80 2.12 21.44 -3.37
CA ASP A 80 0.93 20.95 -2.65
C ASP A 80 -0.15 20.32 -3.54
N GLN A 81 -0.05 20.51 -4.85
CA GLN A 81 -0.96 19.86 -5.81
C GLN A 81 -0.47 18.48 -6.26
N PHE A 82 0.80 18.13 -6.03
CA PHE A 82 1.34 16.81 -6.39
C PHE A 82 1.00 15.82 -5.26
N ILE A 83 -0.13 15.14 -5.42
CA ILE A 83 -0.71 14.25 -4.42
C ILE A 83 -0.77 12.84 -4.98
N LEU A 84 -0.13 11.91 -4.28
CA LEU A 84 -0.25 10.47 -4.52
C LEU A 84 0.05 9.75 -3.19
N PRO A 85 -0.94 9.68 -2.28
CA PRO A 85 -0.72 9.30 -0.90
C PRO A 85 -0.52 7.79 -0.75
N THR A 86 0.31 7.38 0.20
CA THR A 86 0.48 5.97 0.59
C THR A 86 -0.56 5.60 1.64
N TYR A 87 -1.18 4.45 1.43
CA TYR A 87 -2.12 3.85 2.36
C TYR A 87 -1.70 2.43 2.71
N VAL A 88 -2.16 1.99 3.88
CA VAL A 88 -2.11 0.60 4.31
C VAL A 88 -3.47 0.13 4.80
N CYS A 89 -3.73 -1.16 4.70
CA CYS A 89 -4.79 -1.82 5.45
C CYS A 89 -4.34 -3.24 5.81
N ARG A 90 -5.02 -3.82 6.79
CA ARG A 90 -4.70 -5.15 7.29
C ARG A 90 -5.90 -6.09 7.31
N SER A 91 -5.59 -7.38 7.25
CA SER A 91 -6.52 -8.48 7.41
C SER A 91 -6.01 -9.41 8.50
N ARG A 92 -6.92 -9.87 9.37
CA ARG A 92 -6.62 -10.82 10.46
C ARG A 92 -7.07 -12.25 10.15
N ASP A 93 -7.57 -12.47 8.94
CA ASP A 93 -8.22 -13.72 8.52
C ASP A 93 -7.77 -14.17 7.11
N ASP A 94 -6.49 -13.91 6.79
CA ASP A 94 -5.84 -14.30 5.53
C ASP A 94 -6.54 -13.74 4.27
N GLY A 95 -6.97 -12.48 4.35
CA GLY A 95 -7.51 -11.70 3.22
C GLY A 95 -9.00 -11.86 2.99
N LYS A 96 -9.73 -12.52 3.89
CA LYS A 96 -11.20 -12.68 3.76
C LYS A 96 -11.93 -11.39 4.12
N THR A 97 -11.47 -10.68 5.14
CA THR A 97 -11.96 -9.35 5.53
C THR A 97 -10.80 -8.40 5.76
N TRP A 98 -11.06 -7.11 5.55
CA TRP A 98 -10.06 -6.05 5.61
C TRP A 98 -10.54 -4.91 6.51
N GLU A 99 -9.62 -4.41 7.34
CA GLU A 99 -9.83 -3.23 8.16
C GLU A 99 -9.81 -1.95 7.32
N ALA A 100 -10.28 -0.84 7.90
CA ALA A 100 -10.30 0.46 7.21
C ALA A 100 -8.88 0.91 6.82
N PRO A 101 -8.67 1.45 5.60
CA PRO A 101 -7.37 1.97 5.20
C PRO A 101 -6.87 3.12 6.09
N ILE A 102 -5.58 3.12 6.38
CA ILE A 102 -4.85 4.15 7.13
C ILE A 102 -3.93 4.89 6.16
N LYS A 103 -4.05 6.22 6.12
CA LYS A 103 -3.15 7.09 5.34
C LYS A 103 -1.81 7.22 6.09
N LEU A 104 -0.71 6.86 5.45
CA LEU A 104 0.63 7.00 6.02
C LEU A 104 1.28 8.35 5.68
N ASN A 105 1.09 8.81 4.45
CA ASN A 105 1.59 10.09 3.98
C ASN A 105 0.67 10.68 2.91
N GLN A 106 0.94 11.93 2.55
CA GLN A 106 0.15 12.70 1.59
C GLN A 106 0.91 13.20 0.35
N PRO A 107 2.17 13.68 0.47
CA PRO A 107 2.92 14.14 -0.69
C PRO A 107 3.05 13.04 -1.74
N TRP A 108 3.38 13.42 -2.97
CA TRP A 108 3.60 12.47 -4.06
C TRP A 108 4.57 11.35 -3.65
N CYS A 109 4.03 10.13 -3.52
CA CYS A 109 4.82 8.91 -3.44
C CYS A 109 4.99 8.38 -4.87
N GLY A 110 6.23 8.24 -5.33
CA GLY A 110 6.51 7.74 -6.68
C GLY A 110 6.74 6.23 -6.74
N CYS A 111 6.86 5.55 -5.59
CA CYS A 111 7.01 4.11 -5.54
C CYS A 111 6.72 3.50 -4.16
N ILE A 112 6.17 2.29 -4.17
CA ILE A 112 6.21 1.35 -3.04
C ILE A 112 7.15 0.21 -3.43
N HIS A 113 8.20 -0.01 -2.65
CA HIS A 113 9.27 -0.94 -3.02
C HIS A 113 9.05 -2.33 -2.43
N SER A 114 9.01 -2.44 -1.10
CA SER A 114 8.86 -3.71 -0.41
C SER A 114 8.41 -3.51 1.03
N MET A 115 7.93 -4.60 1.63
CA MET A 115 7.57 -4.66 3.05
C MET A 115 8.08 -5.97 3.64
N ILE A 116 8.72 -5.89 4.80
CA ILE A 116 9.26 -7.06 5.51
C ILE A 116 8.93 -7.03 7.00
N GLU A 117 8.93 -8.21 7.61
CA GLU A 117 8.98 -8.36 9.07
C GLU A 117 10.40 -8.74 9.49
N THR A 118 11.05 -7.87 10.27
CA THR A 118 12.39 -8.14 10.82
C THR A 118 12.37 -9.34 11.76
N ARG A 119 13.53 -9.88 12.12
CA ARG A 119 13.63 -10.97 13.11
C ARG A 119 13.01 -10.61 14.48
N SER A 120 13.03 -9.33 14.85
CA SER A 120 12.44 -8.83 16.10
C SER A 120 10.92 -8.71 16.08
N GLY A 121 10.28 -8.88 14.92
CA GLY A 121 8.84 -8.69 14.74
C GLY A 121 8.43 -7.31 14.21
N ARG A 122 9.34 -6.33 14.19
CA ARG A 122 9.10 -5.02 13.57
C ARG A 122 8.77 -5.15 12.08
N ILE A 123 7.72 -4.47 11.64
CA ILE A 123 7.38 -4.30 10.22
C ILE A 123 8.13 -3.09 9.66
N VAL A 124 8.70 -3.23 8.46
CA VAL A 124 9.37 -2.15 7.74
C VAL A 124 8.79 -2.09 6.32
N LEU A 125 8.17 -0.97 5.98
CA LEU A 125 7.70 -0.64 4.63
C LEU A 125 8.64 0.41 4.03
N VAL A 126 9.12 0.15 2.81
CA VAL A 126 9.94 1.09 2.04
C VAL A 126 9.10 1.75 0.97
N GLY A 127 9.00 3.07 1.04
CA GLY A 127 8.29 3.91 0.07
C GLY A 127 9.11 5.12 -0.33
N GLN A 128 8.45 6.11 -0.93
CA GLN A 128 9.06 7.35 -1.37
C GLN A 128 8.23 8.56 -1.00
N GLU A 129 8.90 9.69 -0.79
CA GLU A 129 8.29 11.00 -0.70
C GLU A 129 9.05 12.02 -1.54
N ILE A 130 8.34 13.04 -2.02
CA ILE A 130 8.97 14.27 -2.50
C ILE A 130 9.04 15.25 -1.35
N ILE A 131 10.26 15.72 -1.05
CA ILE A 131 10.52 16.64 0.05
C ILE A 131 10.66 18.07 -0.50
N TYR A 132 9.91 18.99 0.10
CA TYR A 132 10.06 20.43 -0.07
C TYR A 132 10.86 21.02 1.11
N PRO A 133 11.72 22.04 0.89
CA PRO A 133 12.11 22.61 -0.40
C PRO A 133 13.13 21.74 -1.15
N GLY A 134 13.15 21.83 -2.48
CA GLY A 134 14.14 21.17 -3.34
C GLY A 134 13.63 19.99 -4.16
N TRP A 135 12.36 19.59 -3.98
CA TRP A 135 11.68 18.58 -4.81
C TRP A 135 12.48 17.28 -4.95
N ARG A 136 13.10 16.87 -3.85
CA ARG A 136 13.96 15.68 -3.82
C ARG A 136 13.12 14.44 -3.58
N HIS A 137 13.35 13.44 -4.42
CA HIS A 137 12.93 12.08 -4.17
C HIS A 137 13.71 11.51 -2.98
N ALA A 138 13.03 11.23 -1.89
CA ALA A 138 13.59 10.58 -0.72
C ALA A 138 12.98 9.20 -0.54
N THR A 139 13.83 8.18 -0.36
CA THR A 139 13.37 6.89 0.15
C THR A 139 13.04 7.04 1.63
N VAL A 140 11.84 6.67 2.02
CA VAL A 140 11.36 6.72 3.40
C VAL A 140 11.01 5.33 3.89
N MET A 141 11.14 5.14 5.21
CA MET A 141 10.81 3.89 5.87
C MET A 141 9.70 4.16 6.89
N PHE A 142 8.59 3.44 6.75
CA PHE A 142 7.56 3.38 7.77
C PHE A 142 7.77 2.12 8.60
N VAL A 143 7.65 2.24 9.91
CA VAL A 143 7.86 1.13 10.84
C VAL A 143 6.66 0.95 11.76
N SER A 144 6.36 -0.30 12.10
CA SER A 144 5.37 -0.65 13.11
C SER A 144 5.92 -1.77 13.99
N ASP A 145 5.67 -1.65 15.29
CA ASP A 145 5.98 -2.66 16.31
C ASP A 145 4.72 -3.37 16.84
N ASP A 146 3.56 -3.11 16.21
CA ASP A 146 2.21 -3.51 16.64
C ASP A 146 1.38 -4.18 15.52
N GLU A 147 2.06 -4.91 14.62
CA GLU A 147 1.47 -5.72 13.53
C GLU A 147 0.93 -4.92 12.33
N GLY A 148 1.39 -3.68 12.17
CA GLY A 148 0.95 -2.75 11.11
C GLY A 148 -0.46 -2.21 11.33
#